data_AF-A0A3B9DRL2-F1
#
_entry.id   AF-A0A3B9DRL2-F1
#
_cell.length_a   1.000
_cell.length_b   1.000
_cell.length_c   1.000
_cell.angle_alpha   90.00
_cell.angle_beta   90.00
_cell.angle_gamma   90.00
#
_symmetry.space_group_name_H-M   'P 1'
#
loop_
_entity.id
_entity.type
_entity.pdbx_description
1 polymer ?
#
loop_
_entity_poly.entity_id
_entity_poly.type
_entity_poly.pdbx_seq_one_letter_code
_entity_poly.pdbx_strand_id
1 'polypeptide(L)' 'RLDELREHIGLVLQDVFLFRQDVAHNIRLGAKDIPKDRVREAAERIGAAPFIERLADGYNQELGERGATLSV' A
#
# COMPACT_ATOMS: atom_id res chain seq x y z
N ARG A 1 -9.57 14.06 19.23
CA ARG A 1 -9.07 13.10 20.23
C ARG A 1 -8.82 11.70 19.70
N LEU A 2 -9.77 11.00 19.06
CA LEU A 2 -9.47 9.69 18.45
C LEU A 2 -8.63 9.82 17.17
N ASP A 3 -8.92 10.81 16.33
CA ASP A 3 -8.18 11.02 15.08
C ASP A 3 -6.72 11.43 15.37
N GLU A 4 -6.51 12.38 16.28
CA GLU A 4 -5.17 12.77 16.76
C GLU A 4 -4.35 11.57 17.26
N LEU A 5 -4.97 10.62 17.99
CA LEU A 5 -4.27 9.42 18.44
C LEU A 5 -3.84 8.54 17.25
N ARG A 6 -4.70 8.38 16.25
CA ARG A 6 -4.43 7.55 15.07
C ARG A 6 -3.40 8.17 14.15
N GLU A 7 -3.27 9.49 14.12
CA GLU A 7 -2.21 10.19 13.38
C GLU A 7 -0.80 9.90 13.94
N HIS A 8 -0.69 9.57 15.24
CA HIS A 8 0.58 9.34 15.91
C HIS A 8 0.95 7.86 16.04
N ILE A 9 0.09 6.94 15.61
CA ILE A 9 0.28 5.49 15.78
C ILE A 9 0.11 4.77 14.44
N GLY A 10 1.17 4.09 14.00
CA GLY A 10 1.10 3.09 12.93
C GLY A 10 0.79 1.69 13.50
N LEU A 11 -0.09 0.94 12.83
CA LEU A 11 -0.47 -0.42 13.23
C LEU A 11 -0.23 -1.40 12.08
N VAL A 12 0.42 -2.52 12.38
CA VAL A 12 0.59 -3.65 11.46
C VAL A 12 -0.06 -4.88 12.11
N LEU A 13 -1.02 -5.48 11.41
CA LEU A 13 -1.76 -6.64 11.88
C LEU A 13 -1.12 -7.94 11.39
N GLN A 14 -1.34 -9.06 12.09
CA GLN A 14 -0.92 -10.38 11.60
C GLN A 14 -1.65 -10.75 10.30
N ASP A 15 -2.96 -10.49 10.25
CA ASP A 15 -3.76 -10.62 9.04
C ASP A 15 -3.83 -9.26 8.32
N VAL A 16 -3.08 -9.13 7.23
CA VAL A 16 -3.06 -7.90 6.44
C VAL A 16 -4.37 -7.75 5.68
N PHE A 17 -4.94 -6.55 5.73
CA PHE A 17 -6.08 -6.17 4.93
C PHE A 17 -5.63 -5.27 3.77
N LEU A 18 -6.05 -5.60 2.55
CA LEU A 18 -5.85 -4.80 1.36
C LEU A 18 -7.20 -4.40 0.77
N PHE A 19 -7.33 -3.13 0.43
CA PHE A 19 -8.47 -2.58 -0.29
C PHE A 19 -8.48 -3.09 -1.73
N ARG A 20 -9.68 -3.30 -2.27
CA ARG A 20 -9.91 -3.67 -3.68
C ARG A 20 -9.71 -2.48 -4.60
N GLN A 21 -8.46 -2.07 -4.74
CA GLN A 21 -7.95 -0.92 -5.49
C GLN A 21 -6.51 -1.22 -5.94
N ASP A 22 -5.87 -0.27 -6.63
CA ASP A 22 -4.48 -0.41 -7.05
C ASP A 22 -3.47 -0.48 -5.87
N VAL A 23 -2.26 -0.97 -6.17
CA VAL A 23 -1.13 -1.04 -5.22
C VAL A 23 -0.83 0.33 -4.62
N ALA A 24 -0.81 1.39 -5.42
CA ALA A 24 -0.51 2.74 -4.93
C ALA A 24 -1.56 3.25 -3.94
N HIS A 25 -2.84 2.90 -4.12
CA HIS A 25 -3.95 3.25 -3.24
C HIS A 25 -3.77 2.58 -1.88
N ASN A 26 -3.38 1.30 -1.89
CA ASN A 26 -3.12 0.54 -0.67
C ASN A 26 -1.91 1.10 0.10
N ILE A 27 -0.82 1.45 -0.58
CA ILE A 27 0.36 2.06 0.07
C ILE A 27 0.02 3.40 0.71
N ARG A 28 -0.79 4.24 0.06
CA ARG A 28 -1.24 5.53 0.61
C ARG A 28 -2.48 5.41 1.52
N LEU A 29 -2.97 4.19 1.77
CA LEU A 29 -4.17 3.91 2.57
C LEU A 29 -5.39 4.79 2.19
N GLY A 30 -5.56 5.05 0.89
CA GLY A 30 -6.63 5.89 0.37
C GLY A 30 -6.44 7.42 0.48
N ALA A 31 -5.34 7.90 1.07
CA ALA A 31 -5.00 9.32 1.13
C ALA A 31 -4.77 9.90 -0.28
N LYS A 32 -5.47 10.98 -0.63
CA LYS A 32 -5.46 11.56 -1.99
C LYS A 32 -4.37 12.61 -2.19
N ASP A 33 -3.85 13.14 -1.09
CA ASP A 33 -2.86 14.20 -1.01
C ASP A 33 -1.41 13.69 -1.07
N ILE A 34 -1.20 12.37 -0.96
CA ILE A 34 0.12 11.76 -1.09
C ILE A 34 0.46 11.56 -2.57
N PRO A 35 1.50 12.23 -3.11
CA PRO A 35 1.88 12.12 -4.52
C PRO A 35 2.52 10.77 -4.83
N LYS A 36 2.44 10.35 -6.09
CA LYS A 36 2.96 9.05 -6.56
C LYS A 36 4.46 8.85 -6.27
N ASP A 37 5.26 9.91 -6.31
CA ASP A 37 6.69 9.82 -6.03
C ASP A 37 6.97 9.39 -4.59
N ARG A 38 6.15 9.85 -3.63
CA ARG A 38 6.26 9.45 -2.21
C ARG A 38 5.84 8.01 -1.99
N VAL A 39 4.87 7.53 -2.76
CA VAL A 39 4.46 6.12 -2.77
C VAL A 39 5.62 5.24 -3.24
N ARG A 40 6.29 5.63 -4.33
CA ARG A 40 7.45 4.91 -4.87
C ARG A 40 8.62 4.92 -3.88
N GLU A 41 8.95 6.08 -3.33
CA GLU A 41 10.02 6.23 -2.35
C GLU A 41 9.79 5.36 -1.10
N ALA A 42 8.54 5.29 -0.61
CA ALA A 42 8.19 4.43 0.52
C ALA A 42 8.42 2.95 0.19
N ALA A 43 8.01 2.51 -1.00
CA ALA A 43 8.22 1.14 -1.45
C ALA A 43 9.71 0.80 -1.66
N GLU A 44 10.52 1.75 -2.14
CA GLU A 44 11.97 1.58 -2.29
C GLU A 44 12.67 1.42 -0.93
N ARG A 45 12.31 2.25 0.06
CA ARG A 45 12.88 2.21 1.41
C ARG A 45 12.74 0.86 2.11
N ILE A 46 11.69 0.11 1.82
CA ILE A 46 11.43 -1.23 2.40
C ILE A 46 11.77 -2.37 1.45
N GLY A 47 12.32 -2.09 0.25
CA GLY A 47 12.66 -3.10 -0.74
C GLY A 47 11.45 -3.74 -1.45
N ALA A 48 10.27 -3.14 -1.37
CA ALA A 48 9.06 -3.61 -2.05
C ALA A 48 8.99 -3.17 -3.52
N ALA A 49 9.68 -2.08 -3.89
CA ALA A 49 9.63 -1.55 -5.26
C ALA A 49 9.99 -2.60 -6.34
N PRO A 50 11.08 -3.41 -6.22
CA PRO A 50 11.38 -4.44 -7.21
C PRO A 50 10.29 -5.50 -7.35
N PHE A 51 9.54 -5.79 -6.28
CA PHE A 51 8.41 -6.73 -6.34
C PHE A 51 7.22 -6.11 -7.07
N ILE A 52 6.87 -4.87 -6.72
CA ILE A 52 5.77 -4.14 -7.34
C ILE A 52 6.03 -3.95 -8.83
N GLU A 53 7.25 -3.58 -9.22
CA GLU A 53 7.64 -3.36 -10.63
C GLU A 53 7.62 -4.63 -11.49
N ARG A 54 7.57 -5.83 -10.88
CA ARG A 54 7.39 -7.10 -11.61
C ARG A 54 5.93 -7.43 -11.91
N LEU A 55 4.98 -6.74 -11.28
CA LEU A 55 3.55 -6.90 -11.59
C LEU A 55 3.26 -6.36 -12.99
N ALA A 56 2.27 -6.93 -13.66
CA ALA A 56 1.92 -6.55 -15.04
C ALA A 56 1.63 -5.05 -15.18
N ASP A 57 0.91 -4.48 -14.21
CA ASP A 57 0.55 -3.06 -14.19
C ASP A 57 1.32 -2.25 -13.12
N GLY A 58 2.33 -2.85 -12.49
CA GLY A 58 3.16 -2.20 -11.48
C GLY A 58 2.35 -1.61 -10.30
N TYR A 59 2.54 -0.32 -10.02
CA TYR A 59 1.81 0.41 -8.99
C TYR A 59 0.32 0.61 -9.30
N ASN A 60 -0.10 0.44 -10.56
CA ASN A 60 -1.50 0.51 -10.96
C ASN A 60 -2.17 -0.88 -10.97
N GLN A 61 -1.47 -1.94 -10.57
CA GLN A 61 -2.03 -3.28 -10.48
C GLN A 61 -3.21 -3.30 -9.51
N GLU A 62 -4.40 -3.60 -10.03
CA GLU A 62 -5.60 -3.82 -9.24
C GLU A 62 -5.42 -5.05 -8.34
N LEU A 63 -5.70 -4.88 -7.05
CA LEU A 63 -5.65 -5.94 -6.05
C LEU A 63 -7.06 -6.45 -5.75
N GLY A 64 -7.21 -7.77 -5.70
CA GLY A 64 -8.46 -8.41 -5.26
C GLY A 64 -8.64 -8.36 -3.73
N GLU A 65 -9.75 -8.89 -3.22
CA GLU A 65 -9.96 -8.99 -1.77
C GLU A 65 -8.81 -9.76 -1.11
N ARG A 66 -8.29 -9.21 0.00
CA ARG A 66 -7.19 -9.78 0.80
C ARG A 66 -5.88 -10.01 0.04
N GLY A 67 -5.68 -9.38 -1.12
CA GLY A 67 -4.46 -9.59 -1.89
C GLY A 67 -4.25 -11.04 -2.32
N ALA A 68 -5.34 -11.80 -2.53
CA ALA A 68 -5.27 -13.20 -2.97
C ALA A 68 -4.49 -13.43 -4.29
N THR A 69 -4.09 -12.35 -4.98
CA THR A 69 -3.22 -12.34 -6.16
C THR A 69 -1.73 -12.18 -5.86
N LEU A 70 -1.35 -11.87 -4.61
CA LEU A 70 0.04 -11.76 -4.18
C LEU A 70 0.37 -13.03 -3.39
N SER A 71 1.27 -13.85 -3.93
CA SER A 71 1.76 -15.02 -3.19
C SER A 71 2.45 -14.55 -1.91
N VAL A 72 1.97 -15.06 -0.78
CA VAL A 72 2.74 -15.07 0.49
C VAL A 72 3.99 -15.93 0.34
#